data_AF-A0A2T3MM44-F1
#
_entry.id   AF-A0A2T3MM44-F1
#
_cell.length_a   1.000
_cell.length_b   1.000
_cell.length_c   1.000
_cell.angle_alpha   90.00
_cell.angle_beta   90.00
_cell.angle_gamma   90.00
#
_symmetry.space_group_name_H-M   'P 1'
#
loop_
_entity.id
_entity.type
_entity.pdbx_description
1 polymer ?
#
loop_
_entity_poly.entity_id
_entity_poly.type
_entity_poly.pdbx_seq_one_letter_code
_entity_poly.pdbx_strand_id
1 'polypeptide(L)' 'RMKLINGENGAWGCTFVGYCSEVCPKSVDPAAAVNQGKVESSKDFVIAMIKPQEA' A
#
# COMPACT_ATOMS: atom_id res chain seq x y z
N ARG A 1 -0.16 1.55 -11.74
CA ARG A 1 0.46 1.17 -10.45
C ARG A 1 -0.58 0.94 -9.35
N MET A 2 -1.45 1.91 -9.03
CA MET A 2 -2.42 1.80 -7.91
C MET A 2 -3.38 0.61 -8.02
N LYS A 3 -3.82 0.23 -9.22
CA LYS A 3 -4.62 -0.99 -9.43
C LYS A 3 -4.02 -2.26 -8.80
N LEU A 4 -2.70 -2.40 -8.81
CA LEU A 4 -2.02 -3.56 -8.20
C LEU A 4 -1.91 -3.40 -6.68
N ILE A 5 -1.61 -2.20 -6.19
CA ILE A 5 -1.46 -1.90 -4.76
C ILE A 5 -2.80 -2.02 -4.02
N ASN A 6 -3.89 -1.57 -4.64
CA ASN A 6 -5.25 -1.58 -4.09
C ASN A 6 -5.88 -2.97 -4.09
N GLY A 7 -5.32 -3.93 -4.83
CA GLY A 7 -5.83 -5.30 -4.85
C GLY A 7 -5.68 -5.97 -3.48
N GLU A 8 -6.47 -7.02 -3.25
CA GLU A 8 -6.43 -7.81 -2.01
C GLU A 8 -5.06 -8.42 -1.73
N ASN A 9 -4.38 -8.89 -2.79
CA ASN A 9 -3.00 -9.38 -2.75
C ASN A 9 -1.94 -8.27 -2.90
N GLY A 10 -2.36 -7.00 -2.82
CA GLY A 10 -1.51 -5.82 -2.87
C GLY A 10 -0.98 -5.43 -1.49
N ALA A 11 -0.98 -4.13 -1.16
CA ALA A 11 -0.49 -3.67 0.14
C ALA A 11 -1.33 -4.17 1.33
N TRP A 12 -2.58 -4.54 1.09
CA TRP A 12 -3.54 -4.95 2.12
C TRP A 12 -3.37 -6.39 2.61
N GLY A 13 -2.67 -7.24 1.86
CA GLY A 13 -2.27 -8.58 2.34
C GLY A 13 -1.19 -8.53 3.43
N CYS A 14 -0.50 -7.39 3.59
CA CYS A 14 0.50 -7.20 4.63
C CYS A 14 -0.15 -6.85 5.97
N THR A 15 0.12 -7.62 7.02
CA THR A 15 -0.33 -7.33 8.41
C THR A 15 0.70 -6.54 9.23
N PHE A 16 1.75 -6.04 8.57
CA PHE A 16 2.83 -5.25 9.19
C PHE A 16 3.58 -5.99 10.32
N VAL A 17 3.87 -7.29 10.11
CA VAL A 17 4.72 -8.09 11.01
C VAL A 17 6.16 -7.53 11.09
N GLY A 18 6.68 -6.96 9.99
CA GLY A 18 7.96 -6.23 9.99
C GLY A 18 9.22 -7.07 9.74
N TYR A 19 9.15 -8.40 9.82
CA TYR A 19 10.34 -9.27 9.68
C TYR A 19 11.09 -9.11 8.35
N CYS A 20 10.39 -8.75 7.27
CA CYS A 20 11.01 -8.47 5.99
C CYS A 20 12.05 -7.33 6.05
N SER A 21 11.86 -6.35 6.92
CA SER A 21 12.82 -5.27 7.14
C SER A 21 13.97 -5.68 8.04
N GLU A 22 13.72 -6.51 9.06
CA GLU A 22 14.77 -7.05 9.93
C GLU A 22 15.79 -7.90 9.16
N VAL A 23 15.32 -8.70 8.20
CA VAL A 23 16.17 -9.64 7.45
C VAL A 23 16.72 -9.09 6.14
N CYS A 24 16.40 -7.85 5.76
CA CYS A 24 16.80 -7.33 4.46
C CYS A 24 18.33 -7.18 4.37
N PRO A 25 19.04 -7.95 3.51
CA PRO A 25 20.50 -7.93 3.46
C PRO A 25 21.06 -6.68 2.78
N LYS A 26 20.17 -5.81 2.27
CA LYS A 26 20.51 -4.55 1.61
C LYS A 26 20.12 -3.33 2.44
N SER A 27 19.74 -3.54 3.70
CA SER A 27 19.33 -2.47 4.61
C SER A 27 18.21 -1.59 4.03
N VAL A 28 17.31 -2.20 3.26
CA VAL A 28 16.08 -1.55 2.79
C VAL A 28 14.99 -1.86 3.82
N ASP A 29 14.04 -0.93 3.97
CA ASP A 29 12.85 -1.10 4.81
C ASP A 29 11.60 -1.40 3.95
N PRO A 30 11.41 -2.66 3.49
CA PRO A 30 10.23 -3.05 2.74
C PRO A 30 8.93 -2.90 3.54
N ALA A 31 8.94 -3.09 4.86
CA ALA A 31 7.76 -2.90 5.70
C ALA A 31 7.26 -1.45 5.62
N ALA A 32 8.16 -0.46 5.76
CA ALA A 32 7.79 0.95 5.61
C ALA A 32 7.27 1.25 4.20
N ALA A 33 7.90 0.71 3.15
CA ALA A 33 7.44 0.91 1.78
C ALA A 33 6.01 0.39 1.55
N VAL A 34 5.69 -0.80 2.09
CA VAL A 34 4.32 -1.34 2.01
C VAL A 34 3.33 -0.49 2.80
N ASN A 35 3.70 0.00 4.00
CA ASN A 35 2.82 0.83 4.81
C ASN A 35 2.57 2.22 4.18
N GLN A 36 3.58 2.81 3.55
CA GLN A 36 3.39 4.00 2.69
C GLN A 36 2.44 3.68 1.52
N GLY A 37 2.56 2.48 0.93
CA GLY A 37 1.62 1.98 -0.06
C GLY A 37 0.17 1.90 0.44
N LYS A 38 -0.06 1.52 1.70
CA LYS A 38 -1.40 1.54 2.33
C LYS A 38 -1.95 2.96 2.47
N VAL A 39 -1.11 3.92 2.86
CA VAL A 39 -1.49 5.34 2.95
C VAL A 39 -1.90 5.86 1.57
N GLU A 40 -1.11 5.60 0.54
CA GLU A 40 -1.45 6.02 -0.84
C GLU A 40 -2.68 5.29 -1.38
N SER A 41 -2.85 4.00 -1.07
CA SER A 41 -4.07 3.25 -1.42
C SER A 41 -5.31 3.83 -0.75
N SER A 42 -5.19 4.25 0.52
CA SER A 42 -6.29 4.88 1.27
C SER A 42 -6.66 6.25 0.70
N LYS A 43 -5.66 7.06 0.32
CA LYS A 43 -5.91 8.33 -0.37
C LYS A 43 -6.65 8.11 -1.69
N ASP A 44 -6.18 7.16 -2.50
CA ASP A 44 -6.81 6.82 -3.79
C ASP A 44 -8.27 6.37 -3.59
N PHE A 45 -8.53 5.56 -2.57
CA PHE A 45 -9.88 5.15 -2.17
C PHE A 45 -10.77 6.34 -1.76
N VAL A 46 -10.28 7.21 -0.88
CA VAL A 46 -11.05 8.40 -0.44
C VAL A 46 -11.31 9.35 -1.60
N ILE A 47 -10.32 9.60 -2.46
CA ILE A 47 -10.47 10.40 -3.67
C ILE A 47 -11.54 9.78 -4.58
N ALA A 48 -11.52 8.47 -4.79
CA ALA A 48 -12.53 7.78 -5.60
C ALA A 48 -13.94 7.87 -5.02
N MET A 49 -14.08 7.92 -3.68
CA MET A 49 -15.38 8.11 -3.02
C MET A 49 -15.97 9.50 -3.25
N ILE A 50 -15.14 10.53 -3.31
CA ILE A 50 -15.59 11.93 -3.41
C ILE A 50 -15.51 12.48 -4.84
N LYS A 51 -14.81 11.81 -5.75
CA LYS A 51 -14.73 12.23 -7.15
C LYS A 51 -16.14 12.10 -7.77
N PRO A 52 -16.72 13.17 -8.33
CA PRO A 52 -17.97 13.07 -9.06
C PRO A 52 -17.81 12.05 -10.20
N GLN A 53 -18.82 11.20 -10.41
CA GLN A 53 -18.88 10.42 -11.64
C GLN A 53 -19.04 11.40 -12.80
N GLU A 54 -18.11 11.36 -13.76
CA GLU A 54 -18.25 12.09 -15.01
C GLU A 54 -19.52 11.55 -15.69
N ALA A 55 -20.44 12.46 -16.03
CA ALA A 55 -21.73 12.15 -16.64
C ALA A 55 -21.58 11.60 -18.07
#